data_AF-A0A135I500-F1
#
_entry.id   AF-A0A135I500-F1
#
_cell.length_a   1.000
_cell.length_b   1.000
_cell.length_c   1.000
_cell.angle_alpha   90.00
_cell.angle_beta   90.00
_cell.angle_gamma   90.00
#
_symmetry.space_group_name_H-M   'P 1'
#
loop_
_entity.id
_entity.type
_entity.pdbx_description
1 polymer ?
#
loop_
_entity_poly.entity_id
_entity_poly.type
_entity_poly.pdbx_seq_one_letter_code
_entity_poly.pdbx_strand_id
1 'polypeptide(L)'
;MKQYEQNNAINGYQKHILDRGRDLMRAYWLATKQADTALMLDVKKQIMKFNVAHRGIAIDAKVLRRSMKARHRARQKNQKGIRVTEILRDLT
;
A
#
# COMPACT_ATOMS: atom_id res chain seq x y z
N MET A 1 23.20 -21.51 -14.53
CA MET A 1 22.20 -20.77 -15.33
C MET A 1 20.77 -21.12 -14.92
N LYS A 2 20.34 -22.40 -15.01
CA LYS A 2 18.95 -22.83 -14.75
C LYS A 2 18.35 -22.45 -13.38
N GLN A 3 19.13 -22.54 -12.30
CA GLN A 3 18.68 -22.20 -10.95
C GLN A 3 18.51 -20.68 -10.74
N TYR A 4 19.31 -19.87 -11.42
CA TYR A 4 19.28 -18.40 -11.28
C TYR A 4 18.04 -17.82 -11.96
N GLU A 5 17.70 -18.32 -13.14
CA GLU A 5 16.47 -17.94 -13.87
C GLU A 5 15.20 -18.33 -13.10
N GLN A 6 15.18 -19.52 -12.51
CA GLN A 6 14.09 -19.97 -11.64
C GLN A 6 13.90 -19.07 -10.41
N ASN A 7 14.99 -18.72 -9.73
CA ASN A 7 14.94 -17.82 -8.57
C ASN A 7 14.45 -16.42 -8.95
N ASN A 8 14.91 -15.88 -10.09
CA ASN A 8 14.45 -14.59 -10.59
C ASN A 8 12.96 -14.59 -10.94
N ALA A 9 12.45 -15.67 -11.55
CA ALA A 9 11.03 -15.80 -11.85
C ALA A 9 10.17 -15.85 -10.56
N ILE A 10 10.61 -16.62 -9.55
CA ILE A 10 9.94 -16.69 -8.24
C ILE A 10 9.91 -15.31 -7.57
N ASN A 11 11.04 -14.61 -7.55
CA ASN A 11 11.14 -13.28 -6.96
C ASN A 11 10.28 -12.25 -7.71
N GLY A 12 10.24 -12.32 -9.04
CA GLY A 12 9.39 -11.48 -9.88
C GLY A 12 7.90 -11.68 -9.57
N TYR A 13 7.45 -12.92 -9.44
CA TYR A 13 6.07 -13.24 -9.07
C TYR A 13 5.71 -12.74 -7.67
N GLN A 14 6.58 -12.98 -6.68
CA GLN A 14 6.36 -12.45 -5.32
C GLN A 14 6.27 -10.92 -5.32
N LYS A 15 7.16 -10.24 -6.03
CA LYS A 15 7.11 -8.79 -6.19
C LYS A 15 5.80 -8.33 -6.81
N HIS A 16 5.34 -8.99 -7.87
CA HIS A 16 4.08 -8.66 -8.53
C HIS A 16 2.88 -8.75 -7.57
N ILE A 17 2.82 -9.79 -6.73
CA ILE A 17 1.76 -9.93 -5.72
C ILE A 17 1.82 -8.78 -4.71
N LEU A 18 3.02 -8.43 -4.22
CA LEU A 18 3.19 -7.33 -3.27
C LEU A 18 2.80 -5.99 -3.90
N ASP A 19 3.17 -5.77 -5.15
CA ASP A 19 2.81 -4.58 -5.94
C ASP A 19 1.30 -4.46 -6.06
N ARG A 20 0.63 -5.57 -6.41
CA ARG A 20 -0.83 -5.61 -6.48
C ARG A 20 -1.49 -5.23 -5.16
N GLY A 21 -0.98 -5.73 -4.03
CA GLY A 21 -1.48 -5.36 -2.71
C GLY A 21 -1.29 -3.88 -2.39
N ARG A 22 -0.14 -3.30 -2.77
CA ARG A 22 0.13 -1.85 -2.64
C ARG A 22 -0.84 -1.01 -3.46
N ASP A 23 -1.12 -1.43 -4.70
CA ASP A 23 -2.03 -0.72 -5.59
C ASP A 23 -3.48 -0.73 -5.07
N LEU A 24 -3.95 -1.86 -4.54
CA LEU A 24 -5.28 -1.94 -3.91
C LEU A 24 -5.39 -0.99 -2.70
N MET A 25 -4.37 -0.95 -1.84
CA MET A 25 -4.35 -0.02 -0.72
C MET A 25 -4.27 1.44 -1.17
N ARG A 26 -3.65 1.74 -2.32
CA ARG A 26 -3.58 3.09 -2.90
C ARG A 26 -4.93 3.49 -3.50
N ALA A 27 -5.57 2.61 -4.26
CA ALA A 27 -6.89 2.82 -4.84
C ALA A 27 -7.92 3.10 -3.75
N TYR A 28 -7.90 2.33 -2.65
CA TYR A 28 -8.80 2.54 -1.52
C TYR A 28 -8.61 3.92 -0.88
N TRP A 29 -7.36 4.37 -0.75
CA TRP A 29 -7.05 5.70 -0.23
C TRP A 29 -7.54 6.82 -1.15
N LEU A 30 -7.36 6.68 -2.47
CA LEU A 30 -7.85 7.63 -3.46
C LEU A 30 -9.38 7.74 -3.41
N ALA A 31 -10.08 6.61 -3.41
CA ALA A 31 -11.54 6.55 -3.32
C ALA A 31 -12.04 7.22 -2.04
N THR A 32 -11.38 6.97 -0.90
CA THR A 32 -11.70 7.63 0.38
C THR A 32 -11.48 9.15 0.30
N LYS A 33 -10.38 9.60 -0.32
CA LYS A 33 -10.05 11.02 -0.46
C LYS A 33 -11.07 11.76 -1.34
N GLN A 34 -11.61 11.09 -2.35
CA GLN A 34 -12.58 11.64 -3.30
C GLN A 34 -14.04 11.48 -2.83
N ALA A 35 -14.26 10.84 -1.67
CA ALA A 35 -15.59 10.44 -1.19
C ALA A 35 -16.37 9.56 -2.21
N ASP A 36 -15.66 8.85 -3.08
CA ASP A 36 -16.24 7.95 -4.08
C ASP A 36 -16.57 6.60 -3.44
N THR A 37 -17.81 6.48 -2.97
CA THR A 37 -18.31 5.29 -2.28
C THR A 37 -18.43 4.07 -3.19
N ALA A 38 -18.71 4.27 -4.48
CA ALA A 38 -18.82 3.19 -5.46
C ALA A 38 -17.44 2.57 -5.70
N LEU A 39 -16.42 3.40 -5.95
CA LEU A 39 -15.04 2.95 -6.10
C LEU A 39 -14.50 2.32 -4.80
N MET A 40 -14.85 2.87 -3.63
CA MET A 40 -14.48 2.25 -2.35
C MET A 40 -15.04 0.82 -2.22
N LEU A 41 -16.30 0.61 -2.62
CA LEU A 41 -16.93 -0.71 -2.57
C LEU A 41 -16.28 -1.68 -3.55
N ASP A 42 -15.99 -1.23 -4.77
CA ASP A 42 -15.31 -2.06 -5.78
C ASP A 42 -13.90 -2.47 -5.31
N VAL A 43 -13.12 -1.51 -4.80
CA VAL A 43 -11.78 -1.80 -4.27
C VAL A 43 -11.86 -2.76 -3.08
N LYS A 44 -12.86 -2.65 -2.20
CA LYS A 44 -13.08 -3.65 -1.12
C LYS A 44 -13.33 -5.05 -1.68
N LYS A 45 -14.13 -5.19 -2.74
CA LYS A 45 -14.34 -6.49 -3.41
C LYS A 45 -13.04 -7.05 -3.98
N GLN A 46 -12.22 -6.20 -4.59
CA GLN A 46 -10.90 -6.62 -5.10
C GLN A 46 -9.94 -7.03 -3.97
N ILE A 47 -9.95 -6.32 -2.83
CA ILE A 47 -9.18 -6.70 -1.63
C ILE A 47 -9.65 -8.06 -1.10
N MET A 48 -10.96 -8.33 -1.05
CA MET A 48 -11.45 -9.64 -0.63
C MET A 48 -10.95 -10.75 -1.55
N LYS A 49 -11.02 -10.56 -2.87
CA LYS A 49 -10.48 -11.51 -3.86
C LYS A 49 -8.97 -11.74 -3.67
N PHE A 50 -8.20 -10.67 -3.46
CA PHE A 50 -6.78 -10.75 -3.16
C PHE A 50 -6.50 -11.55 -1.88
N ASN A 51 -7.25 -11.29 -0.80
CA ASN A 51 -7.08 -11.99 0.48
C ASN A 51 -7.41 -13.48 0.38
N VAL A 52 -8.41 -13.85 -0.41
CA VAL A 52 -8.75 -15.26 -0.67
C VAL A 52 -7.60 -15.98 -1.37
N ALA A 53 -7.00 -15.35 -2.39
CA ALA A 53 -5.88 -15.90 -3.14
C ALA A 53 -4.55 -15.88 -2.35
N HIS A 54 -4.37 -14.93 -1.43
CA HIS A 54 -3.10 -14.66 -0.76
C HIS A 54 -3.24 -14.52 0.76
N ARG A 55 -3.72 -15.57 1.42
CA ARG A 55 -4.02 -15.57 2.87
C ARG A 55 -2.84 -15.15 3.76
N GLY A 56 -1.61 -15.54 3.40
CA GLY A 56 -0.41 -15.22 4.19
C GLY A 56 -0.02 -13.73 4.21
N ILE A 57 -0.56 -12.93 3.28
CA ILE A 57 -0.28 -11.49 3.16
C ILE A 57 -1.58 -10.68 3.04
N ALA A 58 -2.65 -11.18 3.64
CA ALA A 58 -3.97 -10.56 3.56
C ALA A 58 -3.97 -9.09 4.02
N ILE A 59 -4.67 -8.26 3.27
CA ILE A 59 -4.95 -6.86 3.59
C ILE A 59 -6.21 -6.84 4.46
N ASP A 60 -6.05 -7.04 5.76
CA ASP A 60 -7.15 -6.94 6.72
C ASP A 60 -7.49 -5.47 7.06
N ALA A 61 -8.53 -5.28 7.87
CA ALA A 61 -8.95 -3.95 8.31
C ALA A 61 -7.87 -3.20 9.10
N LYS A 62 -7.00 -3.89 9.85
CA LYS A 62 -5.91 -3.31 10.64
C LYS A 62 -4.79 -2.80 9.73
N VAL A 63 -4.38 -3.59 8.74
CA VAL A 63 -3.40 -3.24 7.71
C VAL A 63 -3.89 -2.04 6.90
N LEU A 64 -5.15 -2.09 6.44
CA LEU A 64 -5.75 -1.00 5.68
C LEU A 64 -5.79 0.31 6.49
N ARG A 65 -6.24 0.24 7.76
CA ARG A 65 -6.26 1.39 8.67
C ARG A 65 -4.87 1.94 8.94
N ARG A 66 -3.87 1.08 9.15
CA ARG A 66 -2.46 1.49 9.31
C ARG A 66 -1.96 2.24 8.08
N SER A 67 -2.27 1.73 6.90
CA SER A 67 -1.92 2.35 5.62
C SER A 67 -2.56 3.73 5.47
N MET A 68 -3.85 3.86 5.80
CA MET A 68 -4.54 5.16 5.80
C MET A 68 -3.92 6.14 6.79
N LYS A 69 -3.66 5.73 8.04
CA LYS A 69 -2.99 6.57 9.06
C LYS A 69 -1.61 7.05 8.61
N ALA A 70 -0.82 6.19 7.96
CA ALA A 70 0.49 6.57 7.42
C ALA A 70 0.36 7.64 6.33
N ARG A 71 -0.60 7.49 5.40
CA ARG A 71 -0.85 8.48 4.35
C ARG A 71 -1.40 9.80 4.88
N HIS A 72 -2.27 9.77 5.90
CA HIS A 72 -2.72 10.99 6.57
C HIS A 72 -1.56 11.75 7.23
N ARG A 73 -0.67 11.03 7.94
CA ARG A 73 0.54 11.64 8.53
C ARG A 73 1.45 12.24 7.47
N ALA A 74 1.70 11.52 6.37
CA ALA A 74 2.51 12.03 5.26
C ALA A 74 1.89 13.28 4.61
N ARG A 75 0.56 13.29 4.42
CA ARG A 75 -0.16 14.46 3.92
C ARG A 75 0.01 15.67 4.85
N GLN A 76 -0.17 15.49 6.15
CA GLN A 76 -0.01 16.59 7.13
C GLN A 76 1.42 17.13 7.16
N LYS A 77 2.43 16.26 7.08
CA LYS A 77 3.84 16.67 7.00
C LYS A 77 4.13 17.48 5.73
N ASN A 78 3.56 17.09 4.58
CA ASN A 78 3.78 17.78 3.30
C ASN A 78 3.01 19.10 3.17
N GLN A 79 1.98 19.33 3.98
CA GLN A 79 1.13 20.53 3.89
C GLN A 79 1.85 21.82 4.32
N LYS A 80 3.03 21.71 4.94
CA LYS A 80 3.91 22.85 5.29
C LYS A 80 5.05 23.08 4.29
N GLY A 81 5.02 22.47 3.11
CA GLY A 81 6.00 22.71 2.02
C GLY A 81 7.44 22.22 2.28
N ILE A 82 7.77 21.88 3.53
CA ILE A 82 9.10 21.40 3.92
C ILE A 82 8.95 19.93 4.32
N ARG A 83 9.52 19.05 3.50
CA ARG A 83 9.79 17.67 3.92
C ARG A 83 10.85 17.77 5.01
N VAL A 84 10.44 17.79 6.27
CA VAL A 84 11.34 17.71 7.43
C VAL A 84 12.00 16.33 7.36
N THR A 85 13.09 16.23 6.59
CA THR A 85 14.04 15.14 6.70
C THR A 85 14.59 15.21 8.12
N GLU A 86 14.60 14.07 8.81
CA GLU A 86 14.97 13.94 10.23
C GLU A 86 16.38 14.45 10.55
N ILE A 87 17.18 14.77 9.53
CA ILE A 87 18.52 15.38 9.60
C ILE A 87 18.52 16.80 10.23
N LEU A 88 17.37 17.48 10.33
CA LEU A 88 17.28 18.82 10.93
C LEU A 88 16.80 18.85 12.39
N ARG A 89 16.58 17.70 13.03
CA ARG A 89 16.06 17.64 14.42
C ARG A 89 17.14 17.70 15.51
N ASP A 90 18.41 17.54 15.15
CA ASP A 90 19.53 17.46 16.11
C ASP A 90 20.42 18.73 16.11
N LEU A 91 19.91 19.87 15.62
CA LEU A 91 20.64 21.15 15.55
C LEU A 91 20.02 22.27 16.40
N THR A 92 19.19 21.94 17.38
CA THR A 92 18.68 22.89 18.38
C THR A 92 18.94 22.39 19.78
#